data_AF-A0A9P6INW7-F1
#
_entry.id   AF-A0A9P6INW7-F1
#
_cell.length_a   1.000
_cell.length_b   1.000
_cell.length_c   1.000
_cell.angle_alpha   90.00
_cell.angle_beta   90.00
_cell.angle_gamma   90.00
#
_symmetry.space_group_name_H-M   'P 1'
#
loop_
_entity.id
_entity.type
_entity.pdbx_description
1 polymer ?
#
loop_
_entity_poly.entity_id
_entity_poly.type
_entity_poly.pdbx_seq_one_letter_code
_entity_poly.pdbx_strand_id
1 'polypeptide(L)'
;TTAIQVPTPAPVPASAPVQKRIPSEPAEEECGPTKHTLPPLGENERALPCPQAWEQISKHPKFDDADIDQLCAEMKSKAKCSGHGPVIPVSDIDKLMSKLDQ
;
A
#
# COMPACT_ATOMS: atom_id res chain seq x y z
N THR A 1 24.40 55.12 -36.54
CA THR A 1 22.97 54.83 -36.26
C THR A 1 22.92 53.68 -35.27
N THR A 2 21.90 53.71 -34.42
CA THR A 2 21.80 53.10 -33.09
C THR A 2 21.76 51.56 -33.02
N ALA A 3 22.30 51.00 -31.93
CA ALA A 3 21.78 49.85 -31.16
C ALA A 3 22.77 49.54 -30.02
N ILE A 4 22.67 50.20 -28.85
CA ILE A 4 22.01 49.73 -27.62
C ILE A 4 22.32 48.26 -27.30
N GLN A 5 23.35 48.04 -26.47
CA GLN A 5 23.55 46.77 -25.76
C GLN A 5 23.64 47.09 -24.26
N VAL A 6 22.72 46.49 -23.51
CA VAL A 6 22.51 46.67 -22.06
C VAL A 6 23.69 46.14 -21.22
N PRO A 7 23.95 46.70 -20.03
CA PRO A 7 24.96 46.17 -19.11
C PRO A 7 24.46 44.89 -18.42
N THR A 8 25.32 43.86 -18.38
CA THR A 8 25.10 42.64 -17.60
C THR A 8 25.32 42.91 -16.11
N PRO A 9 24.42 42.53 -15.19
CA PRO A 9 24.74 42.50 -13.77
C PRO A 9 25.43 41.19 -13.36
N ALA A 10 26.40 41.36 -12.46
CA ALA A 10 27.35 40.38 -11.94
C ALA A 10 26.71 39.28 -11.05
N PRO A 11 27.50 38.28 -10.58
CA PRO A 11 27.00 37.00 -10.07
C PRO A 11 26.46 37.09 -8.63
N VAL A 12 25.38 36.35 -8.35
CA VAL A 12 24.89 36.15 -6.98
C VAL A 12 25.47 34.86 -6.36
N PRO A 13 25.81 34.87 -5.06
CA PRO A 13 26.46 33.77 -4.37
C PRO A 13 25.51 32.62 -4.00
N ALA A 14 26.10 31.46 -3.76
CA ALA A 14 25.46 30.22 -3.35
C ALA A 14 24.55 30.36 -2.12
N SER A 15 23.36 29.79 -2.21
CA SER A 15 22.64 29.15 -1.10
C SER A 15 21.55 28.25 -1.66
N ALA A 16 21.62 26.97 -1.33
CA ALA A 16 20.60 25.97 -1.65
C ALA A 16 19.26 26.35 -1.01
N PRO A 17 18.14 25.96 -1.64
CA PRO A 17 17.25 25.07 -0.92
C PRO A 17 16.82 23.87 -1.75
N VAL A 18 16.91 22.71 -1.10
CA VAL A 18 16.20 21.47 -1.43
C VAL A 18 14.72 21.77 -1.68
N GLN A 19 14.16 21.25 -2.78
CA GLN A 19 12.72 21.00 -2.94
C GLN A 19 12.50 19.99 -4.07
N LYS A 20 12.89 18.76 -3.74
CA LYS A 20 12.02 17.58 -3.78
C LYS A 20 11.15 17.49 -5.04
N ARG A 21 11.78 17.12 -6.16
CA ARG A 21 11.04 16.65 -7.34
C ARG A 21 11.74 15.44 -7.93
N ILE A 22 11.34 14.29 -7.39
CA ILE A 22 11.52 12.95 -7.94
C ILE A 22 10.37 12.13 -7.35
N PRO A 23 9.81 11.15 -8.05
CA PRO A 23 9.18 11.24 -9.37
C PRO A 23 7.78 10.58 -9.39
N SER A 24 7.07 10.68 -10.52
CA SER A 24 6.04 9.72 -10.93
C SER A 24 6.53 8.29 -10.74
N GLU A 25 6.13 7.68 -9.64
CA GLU A 25 5.83 6.25 -9.44
C GLU A 25 5.62 6.08 -7.92
N PRO A 26 4.37 6.04 -7.42
CA PRO A 26 4.11 4.94 -6.53
C PRO A 26 4.29 3.69 -7.40
N ALA A 27 5.28 2.88 -7.06
CA ALA A 27 5.29 1.49 -7.46
C ALA A 27 3.90 0.95 -7.13
N GLU A 28 3.06 0.90 -8.14
CA GLU A 28 2.01 -0.08 -8.24
C GLU A 28 2.77 -1.40 -8.27
N GLU A 29 3.14 -1.91 -7.10
CA GLU A 29 3.28 -3.33 -6.91
C GLU A 29 1.86 -3.89 -7.06
N GLU A 30 1.44 -3.94 -8.33
CA GLU A 30 0.29 -4.67 -8.81
C GLU A 30 0.58 -6.15 -8.54
N CYS A 31 0.33 -6.57 -7.30
CA CYS A 31 0.21 -7.99 -7.02
C CYS A 31 -1.13 -8.47 -7.59
N GLY A 32 -1.12 -8.82 -8.87
CA GLY A 32 -2.07 -9.78 -9.44
C GLY A 32 -2.41 -9.48 -10.89
N PRO A 33 -2.03 -10.39 -11.81
CA PRO A 33 -2.99 -11.48 -12.03
C PRO A 33 -2.33 -12.83 -12.33
N THR A 34 -2.47 -13.81 -11.42
CA THR A 34 -2.41 -15.21 -11.82
C THR A 34 -3.58 -16.00 -11.25
N LYS A 35 -4.47 -16.38 -12.17
CA LYS A 35 -5.45 -17.44 -12.02
C LYS A 35 -4.74 -18.69 -11.48
N HIS A 36 -5.01 -19.09 -10.23
CA HIS A 36 -4.79 -20.47 -9.84
C HIS A 36 -5.93 -20.93 -8.95
N THR A 37 -6.70 -21.88 -9.47
CA THR A 37 -7.64 -22.69 -8.72
C THR A 37 -6.94 -23.23 -7.47
N LEU A 38 -7.34 -22.80 -6.28
CA LEU A 38 -6.75 -23.31 -5.05
C LEU A 38 -7.37 -24.69 -4.78
N PRO A 39 -6.59 -25.79 -4.79
CA PRO A 39 -7.04 -27.03 -4.16
C PRO A 39 -7.27 -26.78 -2.65
N PRO A 40 -8.13 -27.56 -1.96
CA PRO A 40 -8.38 -27.39 -0.53
C PRO A 40 -7.09 -27.67 0.25
N LEU A 41 -6.34 -26.62 0.55
CA LEU A 41 -5.11 -26.67 1.33
C LEU A 41 -5.45 -27.14 2.74
N GLY A 42 -4.74 -28.14 3.24
CA GLY A 42 -4.97 -28.73 4.56
C GLY A 42 -4.88 -27.71 5.70
N GLU A 43 -5.58 -28.02 6.79
CA GLU A 43 -5.21 -27.61 8.15
C GLU A 43 -3.68 -27.76 8.29
N ASN A 44 -2.89 -26.77 8.71
CA ASN A 44 -2.77 -26.42 10.12
C ASN A 44 -2.12 -25.04 10.38
N GLU A 45 -1.57 -24.33 9.38
CA GLU A 45 -1.03 -22.97 9.57
C GLU A 45 -1.23 -22.14 8.30
N ARG A 46 -2.48 -21.75 8.03
CA ARG A 46 -2.81 -20.98 6.82
C ARG A 46 -2.48 -19.51 7.06
N ALA A 47 -1.61 -18.95 6.24
CA ALA A 47 -1.43 -17.52 6.07
C ALA A 47 -1.79 -17.14 4.64
N LEU A 48 -2.55 -16.06 4.47
CA LEU A 48 -3.04 -15.60 3.18
C LEU A 48 -2.32 -14.32 2.77
N PRO A 49 -2.02 -14.12 1.48
CA PRO A 49 -1.51 -12.84 1.02
C PRO A 49 -2.54 -11.74 1.28
N CYS A 50 -2.06 -10.52 1.53
CA CYS A 50 -2.87 -9.31 1.78
C CYS A 50 -4.14 -9.19 0.89
N PRO A 51 -4.07 -9.31 -0.44
CA PRO A 51 -5.26 -9.25 -1.30
C PRO A 51 -6.30 -10.37 -1.05
N GLN A 52 -5.87 -11.59 -0.71
CA GLN A 52 -6.78 -12.70 -0.39
C GLN A 52 -7.44 -12.52 0.98
N ALA A 53 -6.71 -11.97 1.95
CA ALA A 53 -7.28 -11.61 3.25
C ALA A 53 -8.38 -10.56 3.10
N TRP A 54 -8.11 -9.50 2.33
CA TRP A 54 -9.07 -8.42 2.09
C TRP A 54 -10.36 -8.91 1.43
N GLU A 55 -10.27 -9.81 0.46
CA GLU A 55 -11.43 -10.45 -0.19
C GLU A 55 -12.36 -11.16 0.80
N GLN A 56 -11.82 -11.78 1.85
CA GLN A 56 -12.64 -12.42 2.88
C GLN A 56 -13.37 -11.37 3.72
N ILE A 57 -12.66 -10.31 4.07
CA ILE A 57 -13.17 -9.27 4.97
C ILE A 57 -14.22 -8.40 4.25
N SER A 58 -14.00 -8.07 2.98
CA SER A 58 -14.92 -7.27 2.16
C SER A 58 -16.22 -7.99 1.80
N LYS A 59 -16.22 -9.33 1.85
CA LYS A 59 -17.42 -10.17 1.69
C LYS A 59 -18.32 -10.20 2.92
N HIS A 60 -17.86 -9.68 4.06
CA HIS A 60 -18.64 -9.71 5.29
C HIS A 60 -19.78 -8.68 5.24
N PRO A 61 -21.02 -9.01 5.66
CA PRO A 61 -22.15 -8.08 5.60
C PRO A 61 -21.97 -6.83 6.48
N LYS A 62 -21.16 -6.91 7.53
CA LYS A 62 -20.81 -5.76 8.40
C LYS A 62 -19.60 -4.97 7.91
N PHE A 63 -19.01 -5.33 6.78
CA PHE A 63 -17.91 -4.55 6.20
C PHE A 63 -18.38 -3.17 5.71
N ASP A 64 -19.64 -3.05 5.29
CA ASP A 64 -20.23 -1.79 4.82
C ASP A 64 -20.29 -0.73 5.95
N ASP A 65 -20.57 -1.16 7.17
CA ASP A 65 -20.62 -0.30 8.37
C ASP A 65 -19.24 -0.07 9.01
N ALA A 66 -18.22 -0.82 8.54
CA ALA A 66 -16.90 -0.80 9.13
C ALA A 66 -16.02 0.32 8.55
N ASP A 67 -15.13 0.85 9.40
CA ASP A 67 -14.17 1.86 8.97
C ASP A 67 -13.05 1.22 8.13
N ILE A 68 -13.09 1.46 6.81
CA ILE A 68 -12.16 0.92 5.82
C ILE A 68 -10.71 1.33 6.11
N ASP A 69 -10.49 2.55 6.60
CA ASP A 69 -9.15 3.07 6.91
C ASP A 69 -8.57 2.35 8.13
N GLN A 70 -9.38 2.23 9.20
CA GLN A 70 -9.01 1.52 10.42
C GLN A 70 -8.76 0.03 10.16
N LEU A 71 -9.64 -0.62 9.39
CA LEU A 71 -9.49 -2.03 9.03
C LEU A 71 -8.23 -2.26 8.20
N CYS A 72 -7.97 -1.40 7.22
CA CYS A 72 -6.76 -1.43 6.42
C CYS A 72 -5.52 -1.25 7.30
N ALA A 73 -5.51 -0.29 8.23
CA ALA A 73 -4.43 -0.08 9.17
C ALA A 73 -4.18 -1.32 10.04
N GLU A 74 -5.23 -1.93 10.58
CA GLU A 74 -5.11 -3.15 11.38
C GLU A 74 -4.62 -4.37 10.57
N MET A 75 -5.08 -4.50 9.32
CA MET A 75 -4.67 -5.58 8.42
C MET A 75 -3.20 -5.44 8.02
N LYS A 76 -2.77 -4.22 7.65
CA LYS A 76 -1.36 -3.89 7.36
C LYS A 76 -0.46 -4.13 8.56
N SER A 77 -0.89 -3.76 9.76
CA SER A 77 -0.09 -3.95 10.99
C SER A 77 0.11 -5.42 11.36
N LYS A 78 -0.80 -6.31 10.93
CA LYS A 78 -0.72 -7.76 11.17
C LYS A 78 -0.04 -8.50 10.00
N ALA A 79 0.22 -7.81 8.90
CA ALA A 79 0.91 -8.39 7.76
C ALA A 79 2.39 -8.66 8.12
N LYS A 80 2.83 -9.87 7.79
CA LYS A 80 4.21 -10.34 7.92
C LYS A 80 4.84 -10.38 6.52
N CYS A 81 6.05 -9.86 6.36
CA CYS A 81 6.79 -10.01 5.10
C CYS A 81 7.36 -11.43 5.01
N SER A 82 6.90 -12.23 4.06
CA SER A 82 7.34 -13.62 3.90
C SER A 82 7.99 -13.86 2.55
N GLY A 83 8.99 -13.05 2.16
CA GLY A 83 9.84 -13.21 0.96
C GLY A 83 9.13 -13.13 -0.41
N HIS A 84 7.83 -13.41 -0.45
CA HIS A 84 6.91 -13.44 -1.57
C HIS A 84 5.81 -12.36 -1.39
N GLY A 85 6.09 -11.37 -0.54
CA GLY A 85 5.18 -10.26 -0.22
C GLY A 85 4.56 -10.32 1.18
N PRO A 86 3.65 -9.38 1.48
CA PRO A 86 2.96 -9.29 2.75
C PRO A 86 1.89 -10.39 2.88
N VAL A 87 2.06 -11.27 3.86
CA VAL A 87 1.13 -12.34 4.20
C VAL A 87 0.56 -12.12 5.60
N ILE A 88 -0.72 -12.42 5.78
CA ILE A 88 -1.43 -12.25 7.05
C ILE A 88 -1.87 -13.65 7.50
N PRO A 89 -1.54 -14.06 8.75
CA PRO A 89 -1.97 -15.35 9.26
C PRO A 89 -3.50 -15.37 9.44
N VAL A 90 -4.14 -16.51 9.16
CA VAL A 90 -5.61 -16.64 9.26
C VAL A 90 -6.12 -16.30 10.65
N SER A 91 -5.35 -16.56 11.71
CA SER A 91 -5.69 -16.14 13.08
C SER A 91 -5.87 -14.63 13.23
N ASP A 92 -5.13 -13.83 12.45
CA ASP A 92 -5.26 -12.38 12.47
C ASP A 92 -6.45 -11.91 11.64
N ILE A 93 -6.75 -12.57 10.51
CA ILE A 93 -7.95 -12.31 9.71
C ILE A 93 -9.22 -12.63 10.51
N ASP A 94 -9.24 -13.75 11.23
CA ASP A 94 -10.35 -14.16 12.09
C ASP A 94 -10.60 -13.14 13.21
N LYS A 95 -9.53 -12.60 13.81
CA LYS A 95 -9.62 -11.49 14.77
C LYS A 95 -10.21 -10.22 14.14
N LEU A 96 -9.86 -9.89 12.91
CA LEU A 96 -10.45 -8.73 12.21
C LEU A 96 -11.94 -8.97 11.96
N MET A 97 -12.32 -10.15 11.49
CA MET A 97 -13.73 -10.51 11.26
C MET A 97 -14.55 -10.51 12.55
N SER A 98 -14.00 -11.05 13.64
CA SER A 98 -14.65 -11.02 14.95
C SER A 98 -14.87 -9.58 15.46
N LYS A 99 -13.97 -8.64 15.12
CA LYS A 99 -14.13 -7.23 15.46
C LYS A 99 -15.19 -6.52 14.61
N LEU A 100 -15.43 -6.99 13.39
CA LEU A 100 -16.53 -6.49 12.55
C LEU A 100 -17.89 -6.97 13.05
N ASP A 101 -17.94 -8.06 13.81
CA ASP A 101 -19.18 -8.58 14.39
C ASP A 101 -19.60 -7.89 15.70
N GLN A 102 -18.67 -7.25 16.40
CA GLN A 102 -18.90 -6.51 17.65
C GLN A 102 -19.59 -5.17 17.40
#